data_AF-A0A9W3C9C5-F1
#
_entry.id   AF-A0A9W3C9C5-F1
#
_cell.length_a   1.000
_cell.length_b   1.000
_cell.length_c   1.000
_cell.angle_alpha   90.00
_cell.angle_beta   90.00
_cell.angle_gamma   90.00
#
_symmetry.space_group_name_H-M   'P 1'
#
loop_
_entity.id
_entity.type
_entity.pdbx_description
1 polymer ?
#
loop_
_entity_poly.entity_id
_entity_poly.type
_entity_poly.pdbx_seq_one_letter_code
_entity_poly.pdbx_strand_id
1 'polypeptide(L)' 'MPCTAEAVDVFRKANVLIAPAIAAGAGGVAAGEIEVLRESNSMQWSAEDFESRLQEALKQTYEKALKAANDFGYPKESPE' A
#
# COMPACT_ATOMS: atom_id res chain seq x y z
N MET A 1 -4.28 13.54 1.91
CA MET A 1 -4.16 13.16 3.33
C MET A 1 -5.48 13.50 4.00
N PRO A 2 -6.39 12.53 4.24
CA PRO A 2 -7.77 12.82 4.66
C PRO A 2 -7.92 13.09 6.17
N CYS A 3 -6.93 12.73 6.98
CA CYS A 3 -6.95 12.93 8.44
C CYS A 3 -5.94 14.00 8.86
N THR A 4 -6.31 14.84 9.84
CA THR A 4 -5.35 15.72 10.52
C THR A 4 -4.51 14.92 11.51
N ALA A 5 -3.38 15.48 11.97
CA ALA A 5 -2.53 14.84 12.97
C ALA A 5 -3.29 14.54 14.27
N GLU A 6 -4.15 15.48 14.72
CA GLU A 6 -4.93 15.25 15.94
C GLU A 6 -5.95 14.11 15.77
N ALA A 7 -6.53 13.97 14.57
CA ALA A 7 -7.45 12.87 14.28
C ALA A 7 -6.72 11.52 14.35
N VAL A 8 -5.51 11.43 13.80
CA VAL A 8 -4.68 10.20 13.87
C VAL A 8 -4.41 9.81 15.32
N ASP A 9 -4.12 10.76 16.20
CA ASP A 9 -3.87 10.47 17.62
C ASP A 9 -5.13 10.01 18.37
N VAL A 10 -6.30 10.53 18.01
CA VAL A 10 -7.58 10.05 18.56
C VAL A 10 -7.84 8.61 18.13
N PHE A 11 -7.62 8.28 16.86
CA PHE A 11 -7.80 6.92 16.36
C PHE A 11 -6.79 5.93 16.97
N ARG A 12 -5.53 6.35 17.17
CA ARG A 12 -4.52 5.57 17.93
C ARG A 12 -4.99 5.27 19.34
N LYS A 13 -5.47 6.28 20.08
CA LYS A 13 -6.01 6.12 21.44
C LYS A 13 -7.27 5.23 21.49
N ALA A 14 -8.06 5.25 20.43
CA ALA A 14 -9.23 4.38 20.27
C ALA A 14 -8.88 2.96 19.81
N ASN A 15 -7.59 2.63 19.66
CA ASN A 15 -7.08 1.35 19.17
C ASN A 15 -7.61 0.99 17.76
N VAL A 16 -7.84 2.01 16.93
CA VAL A 16 -8.28 1.88 15.54
C VAL A 16 -7.06 1.88 14.63
N LEU A 17 -6.90 0.81 13.85
CA LEU A 17 -5.84 0.69 12.86
C LEU A 17 -6.05 1.68 11.71
N ILE A 18 -5.05 2.54 11.47
CA ILE A 18 -5.02 3.45 10.33
C ILE A 18 -3.86 3.09 9.43
N ALA A 19 -4.17 2.80 8.18
CA ALA A 19 -3.16 2.69 7.14
C ALA A 19 -2.73 4.09 6.66
N PRO A 20 -1.43 4.32 6.42
CA PRO A 20 -0.95 5.59 5.90
C PRO A 20 -1.57 5.88 4.52
N ALA A 21 -2.06 7.10 4.34
CA ALA A 21 -2.79 7.50 3.13
C ALA A 21 -1.95 7.37 1.83
N ILE A 22 -0.62 7.47 1.94
CA ILE A 22 0.31 7.26 0.82
C ILE A 22 0.28 5.79 0.36
N ALA A 23 0.28 4.82 1.29
CA ALA A 23 0.20 3.41 0.94
C ALA A 23 -1.18 3.03 0.39
N ALA A 24 -2.25 3.57 1.00
CA ALA A 24 -3.61 3.34 0.51
C ALA A 24 -3.87 3.95 -0.88
N GLY A 25 -3.19 5.06 -1.22
CA GLY A 25 -3.29 5.73 -2.51
C GLY A 25 -2.35 5.20 -3.60
N ALA A 26 -1.42 4.30 -3.27
CA ALA A 26 -0.40 3.83 -4.21
C ALA A 26 -0.94 3.01 -5.39
N GLY A 27 -2.19 2.54 -5.32
CA GLY A 27 -2.81 1.72 -6.37
C GLY A 27 -2.86 2.39 -7.75
N GLY A 28 -3.12 3.71 -7.80
CA GLY A 28 -3.13 4.43 -9.08
C GLY A 28 -1.74 4.54 -9.73
N VAL A 29 -0.69 4.70 -8.92
CA VAL A 29 0.70 4.75 -9.40
C VAL A 29 1.13 3.36 -9.87
N ALA A 30 0.83 2.33 -9.09
CA ALA A 30 1.12 0.94 -9.45
C ALA A 30 0.42 0.52 -10.76
N ALA A 31 -0.85 0.89 -10.94
CA ALA A 31 -1.57 0.64 -12.19
C ALA A 31 -0.89 1.32 -13.39
N GLY A 32 -0.46 2.57 -13.25
CA GLY A 32 0.28 3.28 -14.30
C GLY A 32 1.63 2.65 -14.64
N GLU A 33 2.38 2.18 -13.64
CA GLU A 33 3.62 1.43 -13.87
C GLU A 33 3.36 0.11 -14.63
N ILE A 34 2.29 -0.61 -14.26
CA ILE A 34 1.89 -1.86 -14.93
C ILE A 34 1.46 -1.60 -16.39
N GLU A 35 0.77 -0.50 -16.66
CA GLU A 35 0.41 -0.08 -18.02
C GLU A 35 1.64 0.22 -18.89
N VAL A 36 2.62 0.95 -18.35
CA VAL A 36 3.89 1.23 -19.05
C VAL A 36 4.68 -0.05 -19.31
N LEU A 37 4.69 -1.00 -18.36
CA LEU A 37 5.34 -2.30 -18.51
C LEU A 37 4.64 -3.17 -19.57
N ARG A 38 3.31 -3.11 -19.66
CA ARG A 38 2.54 -3.83 -20.68
C ARG A 38 2.89 -3.33 -22.08
N GLU A 39 2.90 -2.01 -22.26
CA GLU A 39 3.24 -1.35 -23.53
C GLU A 39 4.70 -1.67 -23.93
N SER A 40 5.65 -1.52 -23.00
CA SER A 40 7.08 -1.74 -23.26
C SER A 40 7.40 -3.18 -23.64
N ASN A 41 6.68 -4.16 -23.11
CA ASN A 41 6.91 -5.58 -23.39
C ASN A 41 6.00 -6.14 -24.50
N SER A 42 5.19 -5.28 -25.15
CA SER A 42 4.19 -5.70 -26.15
C SER A 42 3.32 -6.87 -25.66
N MET A 43 3.01 -6.90 -24.36
CA MET A 43 2.30 -8.01 -23.72
C MET A 43 0.79 -7.83 -23.85
N GLN A 44 0.11 -8.84 -24.39
CA GLN A 44 -1.35 -8.90 -24.36
C GLN A 44 -1.80 -9.61 -23.08
N TRP A 45 -2.02 -8.83 -22.03
CA TRP A 45 -2.66 -9.29 -20.81
C TRP A 45 -4.19 -9.15 -20.91
N SER A 46 -4.89 -10.10 -20.30
CA SER A 46 -6.31 -9.96 -20.00
C SER A 46 -6.51 -8.98 -18.84
N ALA A 47 -7.73 -8.49 -18.65
CA ALA A 47 -8.07 -7.65 -17.49
C ALA A 47 -7.86 -8.39 -16.16
N GLU A 48 -8.08 -9.70 -16.13
CA GLU A 48 -7.87 -10.56 -14.97
C GLU A 48 -6.39 -10.69 -14.60
N ASP A 49 -5.52 -10.85 -15.61
CA ASP A 49 -4.07 -10.88 -15.41
C ASP A 49 -3.53 -9.54 -14.89
N PHE A 50 -4.10 -8.43 -15.39
CA PHE A 50 -3.74 -7.09 -14.93
C PHE A 50 -4.13 -6.87 -13.46
N GLU A 51 -5.37 -7.22 -13.09
CA GLU A 51 -5.87 -7.11 -11.72
C GLU A 51 -5.05 -8.00 -10.76
N SER A 52 -4.75 -9.23 -11.15
CA SER A 52 -3.94 -10.14 -10.35
C SER A 52 -2.54 -9.57 -10.06
N ARG A 53 -1.90 -8.98 -11.08
CA ARG A 53 -0.59 -8.31 -10.92
C ARG A 53 -0.67 -7.06 -10.07
N LEU A 54 -1.74 -6.27 -10.19
CA LEU A 54 -1.97 -5.09 -9.37
C LEU A 54 -2.14 -5.47 -7.89
N GLN A 55 -2.94 -6.51 -7.61
CA GLN A 55 -3.12 -7.04 -6.26
C GLN A 55 -1.81 -7.57 -5.67
N GLU A 56 -1.01 -8.27 -6.48
CA GLU A 56 0.30 -8.77 -6.05
C GLU A 56 1.26 -7.61 -5.73
N ALA A 57 1.33 -6.59 -6.57
CA ALA A 57 2.17 -5.40 -6.33
C ALA A 57 1.76 -4.64 -5.06
N LEU A 58 0.46 -4.50 -4.80
CA LEU A 58 -0.06 -3.89 -3.57
C LEU A 58 0.28 -4.73 -2.34
N LYS A 59 0.14 -6.05 -2.41
CA LYS A 59 0.51 -6.97 -1.33
C LYS A 59 2.01 -6.91 -1.02
N GLN A 60 2.86 -6.89 -2.04
CA GLN A 60 4.31 -6.73 -1.87
C GLN A 60 4.66 -5.38 -1.22
N THR A 61 3.97 -4.31 -1.60
CA THR A 61 4.16 -2.99 -0.99
C THR A 61 3.80 -3.01 0.50
N TYR A 62 2.68 -3.65 0.85
CA TYR A 62 2.27 -3.84 2.24
C TYR A 62 3.30 -4.66 3.03
N GLU A 63 3.78 -5.77 2.48
CA GLU A 63 4.79 -6.61 3.14
C GLU A 63 6.12 -5.87 3.33
N LYS A 64 6.56 -5.09 2.33
CA LYS A 64 7.76 -4.24 2.45
C LYS A 64 7.61 -3.17 3.53
N ALA A 65 6.46 -2.51 3.58
CA ALA A 65 6.18 -1.52 4.61
C ALA A 65 6.19 -2.15 6.02
N LEU A 66 5.59 -3.34 6.15
CA LEU A 66 5.54 -4.07 7.42
C LEU A 66 6.93 -4.57 7.85
N LYS A 67 7.73 -5.04 6.89
CA LYS A 67 9.13 -5.42 7.14
C LYS A 67 9.96 -4.22 7.58
N ALA A 68 9.85 -3.09 6.89
CA ALA A 68 10.53 -1.86 7.29
C ALA A 68 10.09 -1.41 8.69
N ALA A 69 8.79 -1.46 8.98
CA ALA A 69 8.28 -1.13 10.32
C ALA A 69 8.90 -2.04 11.41
N ASN A 70 8.99 -3.35 11.17
CA ASN A 70 9.69 -4.27 12.06
C ASN A 70 11.19 -3.94 12.21
N ASP A 71 11.88 -3.65 11.10
CA ASP A 71 13.31 -3.32 11.10
C ASP A 71 13.62 -2.03 11.89
N PHE A 72 12.69 -1.07 11.91
CA PHE A 72 12.77 0.17 12.70
C PHE A 72 12.18 0.04 14.11
N GLY A 73 11.74 -1.15 14.53
CA GLY A 73 11.23 -1.39 15.88
C GLY A 73 9.79 -0.96 16.12
N TYR A 74 9.01 -0.72 15.06
CA TYR A 74 7.57 -0.44 15.10
C TYR A 74 6.76 -1.64 14.59
N PRO A 75 6.65 -2.74 15.36
CA PRO A 75 5.91 -3.93 14.94
C PRO A 75 4.41 -3.63 14.79
N LYS A 76 3.72 -4.44 13.98
CA LYS A 76 2.27 -4.34 13.74
C LYS A 76 1.41 -4.38 15.02
N GLU A 77 1.95 -4.93 16.11
CA GLU A 77 1.32 -5.01 17.43
C GLU A 77 1.73 -3.87 18.37
N SER A 78 2.61 -2.97 17.95
CA SER A 78 3.05 -1.85 18.79
C SER A 78 1.91 -0.84 18.94
N PRO A 79 1.45 -0.56 20.18
CA PRO A 79 0.43 0.45 20.44
C PRO A 79 0.93 1.90 20.36
N GLU A 80 2.22 2.11 20.04
CA GLU A 80 2.89 3.42 20.04
C GLU A 80 2.85 4.13 18.67
#